data_AF-A0A1Z1M676-F1
#
_entry.id   AF-A0A1Z1M676-F1
#
_cell.length_a   1.000
_cell.length_b   1.000
_cell.length_c   1.000
_cell.angle_alpha   90.00
_cell.angle_beta   90.00
_cell.angle_gamma   90.00
#
_symmetry.space_group_name_H-M   'P 1'
#
loop_
_entity.id
_entity.type
_entity.pdbx_description
1 polymer ?
#
loop_
_entity_poly.entity_id
_entity_poly.type
_entity_poly.pdbx_seq_one_letter_code
_entity_poly.pdbx_strand_id
1 'polypeptide(L)' 'MNKNIIRIHTIPNNIKVKVAQYIYKNLYIVGYKKISNKNKVPIIQLADNTRIWMLKKEIKSHIRFK' A
#
# COMPACT_ATOMS: atom_id res chain seq x y z
N MET A 1 -15.86 -7.15 4.64
CA MET A 1 -14.43 -7.14 4.23
C MET A 1 -13.69 -6.13 5.09
N ASN A 2 -12.76 -6.59 5.94
CA ASN A 2 -11.99 -5.71 6.84
C ASN A 2 -11.04 -4.83 6.02
N LYS A 3 -11.33 -3.53 5.99
CA LYS A 3 -10.52 -2.52 5.32
C LYS A 3 -9.40 -2.09 6.27
N ASN A 4 -8.23 -2.70 6.16
CA ASN A 4 -7.06 -2.30 6.93
C ASN A 4 -6.53 -0.97 6.38
N ILE A 5 -6.65 0.08 7.19
CA ILE A 5 -6.05 1.39 6.90
C ILE A 5 -4.55 1.26 7.08
N ILE A 6 -3.80 1.67 6.07
CA ILE A 6 -2.34 1.70 6.13
C ILE A 6 -1.83 3.12 5.90
N ARG A 7 -0.66 3.41 6.49
CA ARG A 7 0.12 4.60 6.20
C ARG A 7 1.39 4.18 5.48
N ILE A 8 1.73 4.87 4.39
CA ILE A 8 3.00 4.62 3.72
C ILE A 8 4.06 5.52 4.36
N HIS A 9 5.18 4.93 4.76
CA HIS A 9 6.27 5.64 5.43
C HIS A 9 7.40 5.98 4.45
N THR A 10 7.69 5.06 3.52
CA THR A 10 8.78 5.21 2.56
C THR A 10 8.27 4.84 1.18
N ILE A 11 8.41 5.75 0.21
CA ILE A 11 8.00 5.49 -1.16
C ILE A 11 9.23 5.56 -2.06
N PRO A 12 9.44 4.57 -2.93
CA PRO A 12 10.46 4.64 -3.96
C PRO A 12 10.33 5.92 -4.80
N ASN A 13 11.44 6.64 -5.00
CA ASN A 13 11.43 7.94 -5.67
C ASN A 13 10.76 7.92 -7.06
N ASN A 14 10.85 6.80 -7.79
CA ASN A 14 10.26 6.61 -9.12
C ASN A 14 8.72 6.69 -9.14
N ILE A 15 8.05 6.32 -8.04
CA ILE A 15 6.58 6.41 -7.91
C ILE A 15 6.15 7.49 -6.92
N LYS A 16 7.11 8.14 -6.23
CA LYS A 16 6.85 9.17 -5.23
C LYS A 16 5.96 10.29 -5.75
N VAL A 17 6.22 10.81 -6.94
CA VAL A 17 5.40 11.90 -7.52
C VAL A 17 3.95 11.45 -7.73
N LYS A 18 3.74 10.22 -8.22
CA LYS A 18 2.40 9.66 -8.49
C LYS A 18 1.63 9.34 -7.20
N VAL A 19 2.34 8.92 -6.15
CA VAL A 19 1.73 8.45 -4.91
C VAL A 19 1.66 9.56 -3.85
N ALA A 20 2.48 10.62 -3.95
CA ALA A 20 2.60 11.70 -2.97
C ALA A 20 1.26 12.33 -2.59
N GLN A 21 0.43 12.62 -3.59
CA GLN A 21 -0.91 13.19 -3.40
C GLN A 21 -1.89 12.26 -2.65
N TYR A 22 -1.55 10.97 -2.53
CA TYR A 22 -2.37 9.95 -1.86
C TYR A 22 -1.77 9.48 -0.54
N ILE A 23 -0.52 9.85 -0.19
CA ILE A 23 0.14 9.44 1.08
C ILE A 23 -0.66 9.90 2.30
N TYR A 24 -1.20 11.11 2.23
CA TYR A 24 -1.95 11.74 3.31
C TYR A 24 -3.42 11.28 3.36
N LYS A 25 -3.86 10.45 2.40
CA LYS A 25 -5.21 9.90 2.34
C LYS A 25 -5.24 8.50 2.96
N ASN A 26 -6.44 8.05 3.33
CA ASN A 26 -6.62 6.67 3.79
C ASN A 26 -6.39 5.72 2.62
N LEU A 27 -5.47 4.77 2.84
CA LEU A 27 -5.09 3.76 1.87
C LEU A 27 -5.58 2.40 2.35
N TYR A 28 -6.08 1.60 1.42
CA TYR A 28 -6.68 0.31 1.74
C TYR A 28 -5.90 -0.82 1.10
N ILE A 29 -5.58 -1.83 1.90
CA ILE A 29 -5.14 -3.12 1.34
C ILE A 29 -6.37 -3.83 0.79
N VAL A 30 -6.35 -4.10 -0.51
CA VAL A 30 -7.45 -4.77 -1.23
C VAL A 30 -7.10 -6.19 -1.66
N GLY A 31 -5.85 -6.60 -1.48
CA GLY A 31 -5.42 -7.96 -1.78
C GLY A 31 -3.90 -8.11 -1.70
N TYR A 32 -3.41 -9.23 -2.23
CA TYR A 32 -1.99 -9.54 -2.31
C TYR A 32 -1.65 -10.12 -3.68
N LYS A 33 -0.56 -9.64 -4.28
CA LYS A 33 0.01 -10.18 -5.52
C LYS A 33 1.19 -11.09 -5.19
N LYS A 34 1.23 -12.30 -5.76
CA LYS A 34 2.40 -13.18 -5.68
C LYS A 34 3.42 -12.69 -6.72
N ILE A 35 4.64 -12.36 -6.27
CA ILE A 35 5.75 -11.94 -7.15
C ILE A 35 6.84 -13.00 -7.26
N SER A 36 6.91 -13.92 -6.29
CA SER A 36 7.76 -15.10 -6.38
C SER A 36 7.17 -16.24 -5.53
N ASN A 37 7.76 -17.43 -5.59
CA ASN A 37 7.29 -18.57 -4.78
C ASN A 37 7.23 -18.28 -3.28
N LYS A 38 8.12 -17.43 -2.77
CA LYS A 38 8.18 -17.07 -1.33
C LYS A 38 7.65 -15.67 -1.02
N ASN A 39 7.46 -14.82 -2.03
CA ASN A 39 7.15 -13.40 -1.81
C ASN A 39 5.76 -13.03 -2.36
N LYS A 40 4.93 -12.51 -1.45
CA LYS A 40 3.67 -11.83 -1.77
C LYS A 40 3.76 -10.38 -1.34
N VAL A 41 3.26 -9.48 -2.17
CA VAL A 41 3.20 -8.04 -1.92
C VAL A 41 1.76 -7.59 -1.74
N PRO A 42 1.45 -6.72 -0.76
CA PRO A 42 0.13 -6.13 -0.66
C PRO A 42 -0.20 -5.28 -1.89
N ILE A 43 -1.46 -5.35 -2.31
CA ILE A 43 -2.06 -4.46 -3.30
C ILE A 43 -2.82 -3.39 -2.52
N ILE A 44 -2.43 -2.16 -2.75
CA ILE A 44 -2.97 -0.96 -2.10
C ILE A 44 -3.82 -0.25 -3.13
N GLN A 45 -5.08 -0.01 -2.78
CA GLN A 45 -5.96 0.86 -3.53
C GLN A 45 -5.84 2.29 -2.99
N LEU A 46 -5.48 3.19 -3.90
CA LEU A 46 -5.43 4.64 -3.70
C LEU A 46 -6.85 5.23 -3.79
N ALA A 47 -6.99 6.50 -3.40
CA ALA A 47 -8.29 7.20 -3.36
C ALA A 47 -8.94 7.39 -4.74
N ASP A 48 -8.14 7.38 -5.81
CA ASP A 48 -8.57 7.45 -7.22
C ASP A 48 -8.88 6.06 -7.81
N ASN A 49 -8.99 5.03 -6.97
CA ASN A 49 -9.11 3.61 -7.36
C ASN A 49 -7.89 3.02 -8.08
N THR A 50 -6.80 3.78 -8.22
CA THR A 50 -5.55 3.24 -8.74
C THR A 50 -5.02 2.18 -7.78
N ARG A 51 -4.57 1.05 -8.33
CA ARG A 51 -4.01 -0.06 -7.56
C ARG A 51 -2.51 -0.13 -7.75
N ILE A 52 -1.78 0.01 -6.65
CA ILE A 52 -0.33 -0.14 -6.63
C ILE A 52 0.05 -1.33 -5.76
N TRP A 53 1.11 -2.03 -6.13
CA TRP A 53 1.72 -3.05 -5.29
C TRP A 53 3.05 -2.50 -4.77
N MET A 54 3.33 -2.74 -3.50
CA MET A 54 4.56 -2.28 -2.85
C MET A 54 5.13 -3.37 -1.96
N LEU A 55 6.44 -3.36 -1.79
CA LEU A 55 7.12 -4.33 -0.94
C LEU A 55 6.74 -4.06 0.53
N LYS A 56 6.66 -5.11 1.34
CA LYS A 56 6.37 -4.96 2.78
C LYS A 56 7.36 -4.02 3.48
N LYS A 57 8.63 -3.99 3.04
CA LYS A 57 9.66 -3.09 3.56
C LYS A 57 9.40 -1.60 3.26
N GLU A 58 8.58 -1.29 2.26
CA GLU A 58 8.21 0.07 1.87
C GLU A 58 6.94 0.54 2.62
N ILE A 59 6.18 -0.39 3.22
CA ILE A 59 4.92 -0.12 3.90
C ILE A 59 5.08 -0.36 5.40
N LYS A 60 4.99 0.71 6.19
CA LYS A 60 4.92 0.58 7.65
C LYS A 60 3.45 0.52 8.08
N SER A 61 2.93 -0.70 8.16
CA SER A 61 1.55 -0.92 8.60
C SER A 61 1.43 -0.73 10.11
N HIS A 62 0.99 0.45 10.55
CA HIS A 62 0.36 0.56 11.88
C HIS A 62 -1.04 -0.02 11.77
N ILE A 63 -1.16 -1.33 11.95
CA ILE A 63 -2.46 -1.99 12.04
C ILE A 63 -3.13 -1.46 13.31
N ARG A 64 -3.99 -0.46 13.16
CA ARG A 64 -4.96 -0.10 14.20
C ARG A 64 -6.14 -1.04 14.03
N PHE A 65 -6.21 -2.06 14.88
CA PHE A 65 -7.47 -2.74 15.15
C PHE A 65 -8.38 -1.69 15.81
N LYS A 66 -9.47 -1.35 15.14
CA LYS A 66 -10.57 -0.60 15.75
C LYS A 66 -11.75 -1.55 15.85
#